data_AF-A0A9D2Q6X2-F1
#
_entry.id   AF-A0A9D2Q6X2-F1
#
_cell.length_a   1.000
_cell.length_b   1.000
_cell.length_c   1.000
_cell.angle_alpha   90.00
_cell.angle_beta   90.00
_cell.angle_gamma   90.00
#
_symmetry.space_group_name_H-M   'P 1'
#
loop_
_entity.id
_entity.type
_entity.pdbx_description
1 polymer ?
#
loop_
_entity_poly.entity_id
_entity_poly.type
_entity_poly.pdbx_seq_one_letter_code
_entity_poly.pdbx_strand_id
1 'polypeptide(L)'
;MTQIKEMMIPRGTAARPGYAMTPKFITIHNTANENAGAGALSHGTYMTTGSGKNVTTSYHYVVDDGLIVRLLPDNEAAWHAGDGSGTKSGNRTSLAIEICENPESDLTKATDNAAELTARLMKDWGIGLSNIKQHNYWSGKDCPRKIRAGKPYSWDIFMAKVQAFRDALDRPEVSESTEGRLWTVQTAAFSKKANADAYHQVLESKGIPSFVKYEEGWYRVQCGAFSQKENAENYASTLAVRGVEAFVKAK
;
A
#
# COMPACT_ATOMS: atom_id res chain seq x y z
N MET A 1 0.63 -2.68 3.92
CA MET A 1 -0.31 -3.22 2.92
C MET A 1 -1.49 -2.29 2.79
N THR A 2 -1.82 -1.90 1.57
CA THR A 2 -2.99 -1.05 1.29
C THR A 2 -4.30 -1.82 1.52
N GLN A 3 -5.25 -1.18 2.20
CA GLN A 3 -6.53 -1.80 2.58
C GLN A 3 -7.37 -2.15 1.34
N ILE A 4 -7.94 -3.37 1.33
CA ILE A 4 -8.93 -3.79 0.34
C ILE A 4 -10.33 -3.62 0.93
N LYS A 5 -11.16 -2.81 0.26
CA LYS A 5 -12.58 -2.64 0.57
C LYS A 5 -13.42 -3.47 -0.41
N GLU A 6 -14.29 -4.31 0.14
CA GLU A 6 -15.20 -5.14 -0.65
C GLU A 6 -16.44 -4.32 -1.05
N MET A 7 -16.68 -4.19 -2.35
CA MET A 7 -17.86 -3.55 -2.93
C MET A 7 -18.36 -4.37 -4.12
N MET A 8 -18.92 -5.55 -3.83
CA MET A 8 -19.32 -6.50 -4.86
C MET A 8 -20.40 -5.94 -5.77
N ILE A 9 -20.17 -6.02 -7.09
CA ILE A 9 -21.21 -5.78 -8.10
C ILE A 9 -22.35 -6.77 -7.84
N PRO A 10 -23.62 -6.33 -7.78
CA PRO A 10 -24.73 -7.23 -7.53
C PRO A 10 -24.81 -8.37 -8.57
N ARG A 11 -25.24 -9.56 -8.15
CA ARG A 11 -25.50 -10.67 -9.08
C ARG A 11 -26.65 -10.31 -10.03
N GLY A 12 -26.59 -10.84 -11.26
CA GLY A 12 -27.63 -10.65 -12.27
C GLY A 12 -27.54 -9.32 -13.04
N THR A 13 -26.54 -8.48 -12.77
CA THR A 13 -26.32 -7.25 -13.54
C THR A 13 -25.45 -7.53 -14.78
N ALA A 14 -25.51 -6.64 -15.78
CA ALA A 14 -24.74 -6.80 -17.02
C ALA A 14 -23.22 -6.82 -16.78
N ALA A 15 -22.74 -6.08 -15.79
CA ALA A 15 -21.33 -6.01 -15.41
C ALA A 15 -20.83 -7.28 -14.69
N ARG A 16 -21.72 -8.17 -14.21
CA ARG A 16 -21.36 -9.38 -13.48
C ARG A 16 -21.81 -10.62 -14.25
N PRO A 17 -21.01 -11.13 -15.20
CA PRO A 17 -21.42 -12.24 -16.06
C PRO A 17 -21.60 -13.56 -15.33
N GLY A 18 -21.01 -13.73 -14.14
CA GLY A 18 -21.20 -14.92 -13.31
C GLY A 18 -20.53 -16.19 -13.86
N TYR A 19 -19.68 -16.08 -14.88
CA TYR A 19 -18.89 -17.22 -15.32
C TYR A 19 -17.82 -17.57 -14.29
N ALA A 20 -17.75 -18.83 -13.89
CA ALA A 20 -16.64 -19.32 -13.08
C ALA A 20 -15.30 -19.15 -13.81
N MET A 21 -14.26 -18.83 -13.03
CA MET A 21 -12.89 -18.63 -13.48
C MET A 21 -11.91 -19.20 -12.45
N THR A 22 -10.84 -19.82 -12.95
CA THR A 22 -9.61 -20.01 -12.18
C THR A 22 -8.57 -19.11 -12.84
N PRO A 23 -8.14 -18.02 -12.18
CA PRO A 23 -7.28 -17.04 -12.82
C PRO A 23 -5.91 -17.64 -13.14
N LYS A 24 -5.46 -17.40 -14.37
CA LYS A 24 -4.14 -17.81 -14.88
C LYS A 24 -3.26 -16.60 -15.19
N PHE A 25 -3.87 -15.44 -15.35
CA PHE A 25 -3.24 -14.17 -15.71
C PHE A 25 -3.74 -13.06 -14.78
N ILE A 26 -2.99 -11.96 -14.75
CA ILE A 26 -3.44 -10.68 -14.19
C ILE A 26 -3.28 -9.63 -15.29
N THR A 27 -4.32 -8.83 -15.53
CA THR A 27 -4.33 -7.78 -16.55
C THR A 27 -4.36 -6.41 -15.91
N ILE A 28 -3.35 -5.60 -16.22
CA ILE A 28 -3.20 -4.24 -15.72
C ILE A 28 -3.83 -3.24 -16.69
N HIS A 29 -4.58 -2.29 -16.14
CA HIS A 29 -5.27 -1.22 -16.85
C HIS A 29 -5.02 0.13 -16.18
N ASN A 30 -5.28 1.20 -16.93
CA ASN A 30 -5.56 2.50 -16.32
C ASN A 30 -6.98 2.92 -16.69
N THR A 31 -7.65 3.58 -15.76
CA THR A 31 -9.06 3.99 -15.88
C THR A 31 -9.34 4.93 -17.07
N ALA A 32 -8.32 5.66 -17.55
CA ALA A 32 -8.44 6.78 -18.47
C ALA A 32 -9.40 7.89 -18.00
N ASN A 33 -9.69 7.93 -16.70
CA ASN A 33 -10.60 8.88 -16.08
C ASN A 33 -9.80 9.87 -15.22
N GLU A 34 -9.42 10.99 -15.83
CA GLU A 34 -8.67 12.08 -15.19
C GLU A 34 -9.59 13.12 -14.52
N ASN A 35 -10.89 12.83 -14.38
CA ASN A 35 -11.81 13.75 -13.72
C ASN A 35 -11.56 13.80 -12.21
N ALA A 36 -11.72 14.98 -11.63
CA ALA A 36 -11.72 15.17 -10.18
C ALA A 36 -12.75 14.24 -9.50
N GLY A 37 -12.35 13.63 -8.38
CA GLY A 37 -13.17 12.70 -7.62
C GLY A 37 -13.28 11.28 -8.21
N ALA A 38 -12.60 10.96 -9.31
CA ALA A 38 -12.63 9.63 -9.93
C ALA A 38 -11.68 8.60 -9.25
N GLY A 39 -11.62 8.60 -7.91
CA GLY A 39 -10.84 7.63 -7.13
C GLY A 39 -11.47 6.23 -7.08
N ALA A 40 -10.87 5.31 -6.34
CA ALA A 40 -11.27 3.91 -6.28
C ALA A 40 -12.68 3.73 -5.68
N LEU A 41 -13.01 4.50 -4.62
CA LEU A 41 -14.34 4.47 -4.01
C LEU A 41 -15.44 4.96 -4.98
N SER A 42 -15.13 5.95 -5.82
CA SER A 42 -16.05 6.50 -6.81
C SER A 42 -16.34 5.48 -7.91
N HIS A 43 -15.30 4.85 -8.46
CA HIS A 43 -15.45 3.73 -9.40
C HIS A 43 -16.22 2.56 -8.79
N GLY A 44 -15.94 2.22 -7.52
CA GLY A 44 -16.70 1.17 -6.84
C GLY A 44 -18.17 1.52 -6.64
N THR A 45 -18.50 2.76 -6.31
CA THR A 45 -19.87 3.23 -6.20
C THR A 45 -20.58 3.18 -7.55
N TYR A 46 -19.91 3.63 -8.62
CA TYR A 46 -20.40 3.56 -9.99
C TYR A 46 -20.72 2.13 -10.44
N MET A 47 -19.85 1.17 -10.14
CA MET A 47 -20.00 -0.23 -10.54
C MET A 47 -21.00 -1.02 -9.69
N THR A 48 -21.31 -0.59 -8.46
CA THR A 48 -22.21 -1.33 -7.55
C THR A 48 -23.61 -0.74 -7.46
N THR A 49 -23.71 0.58 -7.34
CA THR A 49 -24.98 1.28 -7.10
C THR A 49 -25.36 2.19 -8.25
N GLY A 50 -24.37 2.73 -8.97
CA GLY A 50 -24.55 3.59 -10.14
C GLY A 50 -24.90 2.83 -11.44
N SER A 51 -24.74 3.52 -12.56
CA SER A 51 -25.05 2.99 -13.90
C SER A 51 -24.03 1.98 -14.42
N GLY A 52 -22.84 1.91 -13.82
CA GLY A 52 -21.77 0.98 -14.21
C GLY A 52 -22.19 -0.49 -14.11
N LYS A 53 -23.04 -0.84 -13.15
CA LYS A 53 -23.58 -2.21 -13.03
C LYS A 53 -24.40 -2.66 -14.25
N ASN A 54 -24.97 -1.71 -14.99
CA ASN A 54 -25.87 -1.97 -16.13
C ASN A 54 -25.15 -2.00 -17.47
N VAL A 55 -23.85 -1.68 -17.53
CA VAL A 55 -23.03 -1.86 -18.74
C VAL A 55 -22.25 -3.17 -18.64
N THR A 56 -21.79 -3.70 -19.77
CA THR A 56 -21.09 -4.98 -19.77
C THR A 56 -19.69 -4.89 -19.17
N THR A 57 -19.00 -3.77 -19.31
CA THR A 57 -17.61 -3.62 -18.84
C THR A 57 -17.50 -3.81 -17.32
N SER A 58 -16.53 -4.61 -16.88
CA SER A 58 -16.25 -4.84 -15.47
C SER A 58 -14.81 -5.28 -15.24
N TYR A 59 -14.35 -5.14 -14.01
CA TYR A 59 -13.00 -5.47 -13.57
C TYR A 59 -13.05 -5.89 -12.10
N HIS A 60 -12.04 -6.65 -11.64
CA HIS A 60 -12.02 -7.20 -10.30
C HIS A 60 -11.61 -6.15 -9.26
N TYR A 61 -10.63 -5.33 -9.59
CA TYR A 61 -10.04 -4.36 -8.67
C TYR A 61 -9.93 -2.98 -9.31
N VAL A 62 -10.13 -1.94 -8.50
CA VAL A 62 -9.74 -0.57 -8.83
C VAL A 62 -8.92 0.01 -7.69
N VAL A 63 -7.83 0.69 -8.04
CA VAL A 63 -6.75 1.08 -7.13
C VAL A 63 -6.44 2.57 -7.28
N ASP A 64 -6.49 3.30 -6.18
CA ASP A 64 -5.92 4.64 -6.07
C ASP A 64 -4.74 4.66 -5.08
N ASP A 65 -4.30 5.84 -4.67
CA ASP A 65 -3.13 6.04 -3.82
C ASP A 65 -3.36 5.71 -2.33
N GLY A 66 -4.62 5.52 -1.91
CA GLY A 66 -5.01 5.25 -0.53
C GLY A 66 -5.87 4.00 -0.32
N LEU A 67 -6.54 3.51 -1.36
CA LEU A 67 -7.57 2.48 -1.27
C LEU A 67 -7.52 1.53 -2.48
N ILE A 68 -7.79 0.25 -2.20
CA ILE A 68 -8.13 -0.75 -3.21
C ILE A 68 -9.60 -1.13 -3.00
N VAL A 69 -10.40 -1.15 -4.07
CA VAL A 69 -11.77 -1.65 -4.03
C VAL A 69 -11.87 -2.92 -4.88
N ARG A 70 -12.37 -4.01 -4.29
CA ARG A 70 -12.69 -5.25 -5.00
C ARG A 70 -14.17 -5.30 -5.36
N LEU A 71 -14.45 -5.51 -6.64
CA LEU A 71 -15.78 -5.43 -7.25
C LEU A 71 -16.35 -6.78 -7.67
N LEU A 72 -15.48 -7.76 -7.93
CA LEU A 72 -15.86 -9.12 -8.29
C LEU A 72 -15.03 -10.12 -7.48
N PRO A 73 -15.59 -11.29 -7.14
CA PRO A 73 -14.80 -12.39 -6.62
C PRO A 73 -13.73 -12.82 -7.64
N ASP A 74 -12.54 -13.18 -7.16
CA ASP A 74 -11.43 -13.62 -7.99
C ASP A 74 -11.74 -14.86 -8.85
N ASN A 75 -12.71 -15.67 -8.41
CA ASN A 75 -13.16 -16.87 -9.10
C ASN A 75 -14.33 -16.64 -10.07
N GLU A 76 -14.68 -15.38 -10.35
CA GLU A 76 -15.67 -15.00 -11.36
C GLU A 76 -15.01 -14.17 -12.47
N ALA A 77 -15.41 -14.39 -13.73
CA ALA A 77 -14.91 -13.65 -14.88
C ALA A 77 -15.40 -12.19 -14.89
N ALA A 78 -14.64 -11.32 -15.56
CA ALA A 78 -14.98 -9.92 -15.79
C ALA A 78 -14.85 -9.56 -17.29
N TRP A 79 -15.50 -8.49 -17.72
CA TRP A 79 -15.43 -8.01 -19.11
C TRP A 79 -14.55 -6.77 -19.22
N HIS A 80 -13.24 -6.96 -19.44
CA HIS A 80 -12.24 -5.89 -19.48
C HIS A 80 -11.23 -5.99 -20.64
N ALA A 81 -10.93 -7.19 -21.13
CA ALA A 81 -9.79 -7.46 -22.02
C ALA A 81 -10.06 -7.18 -23.50
N GLY A 82 -11.34 -7.09 -23.89
CA GLY A 82 -11.74 -6.80 -25.27
C GLY A 82 -11.49 -7.92 -26.28
N ASP A 83 -11.27 -9.16 -25.82
CA ASP A 83 -10.89 -10.32 -26.64
C ASP A 83 -11.96 -11.43 -26.67
N GLY A 84 -13.22 -11.05 -26.41
CA GLY A 84 -14.38 -11.95 -26.47
C GLY A 84 -14.54 -12.86 -25.24
N SER A 85 -15.40 -13.87 -25.39
CA SER A 85 -15.91 -14.72 -24.29
C SER A 85 -15.36 -16.16 -24.28
N GLY A 86 -14.42 -16.46 -25.18
CA GLY A 86 -13.80 -17.79 -25.27
C GLY A 86 -13.10 -18.19 -23.98
N THR A 87 -13.06 -19.48 -23.66
CA THR A 87 -12.50 -20.01 -22.39
C THR A 87 -11.00 -19.77 -22.19
N LYS A 88 -10.31 -19.27 -23.22
CA LYS A 88 -8.89 -18.88 -23.19
C LYS A 88 -8.68 -17.36 -23.26
N SER A 89 -9.75 -16.58 -23.33
CA SER A 89 -9.67 -15.11 -23.42
C SER A 89 -9.22 -14.51 -22.09
N GLY A 90 -8.63 -13.32 -22.13
CA GLY A 90 -8.27 -12.53 -20.96
C GLY A 90 -9.47 -12.32 -20.05
N ASN A 91 -10.64 -11.98 -20.61
CA ASN A 91 -11.89 -11.86 -19.86
C ASN A 91 -12.24 -13.11 -19.01
N ARG A 92 -11.89 -14.30 -19.49
CA ARG A 92 -12.26 -15.58 -18.88
C ARG A 92 -11.13 -16.24 -18.09
N THR A 93 -9.95 -15.66 -18.09
CA THR A 93 -8.75 -16.27 -17.49
C THR A 93 -7.89 -15.30 -16.70
N SER A 94 -8.24 -14.01 -16.60
CA SER A 94 -7.44 -13.03 -15.87
C SER A 94 -8.20 -12.21 -14.84
N LEU A 95 -7.48 -11.81 -13.79
CA LEU A 95 -7.91 -10.79 -12.84
C LEU A 95 -7.58 -9.40 -13.40
N ALA A 96 -8.55 -8.50 -13.44
CA ALA A 96 -8.38 -7.14 -13.93
C ALA A 96 -8.14 -6.14 -12.79
N ILE A 97 -7.08 -5.34 -12.93
CA ILE A 97 -6.72 -4.27 -12.00
C ILE A 97 -6.74 -2.95 -12.76
N GLU A 98 -7.66 -2.06 -12.40
CA GLU A 98 -7.74 -0.68 -12.90
C GLU A 98 -6.98 0.26 -11.96
N ILE A 99 -6.09 1.10 -12.52
CA ILE A 99 -5.37 2.12 -11.76
C ILE A 99 -5.99 3.49 -12.03
N CYS A 100 -6.42 4.17 -10.97
CA CYS A 100 -7.03 5.50 -11.01
C CYS A 100 -6.05 6.57 -11.54
N GLU A 101 -6.59 7.58 -12.21
CA GLU A 101 -5.83 8.69 -12.80
C GLU A 101 -6.36 10.07 -12.37
N ASN A 102 -7.24 10.11 -11.37
CA ASN A 102 -7.84 11.35 -10.88
C ASN A 102 -6.75 12.26 -10.24
N PRO A 103 -6.87 13.59 -10.40
CA PRO A 103 -5.81 14.53 -10.05
C PRO A 103 -5.48 14.60 -8.55
N GLU A 104 -6.39 14.16 -7.68
CA GLU A 104 -6.17 14.12 -6.23
C GLU A 104 -5.33 12.94 -5.78
N SER A 105 -5.22 11.89 -6.60
CA SER A 105 -4.43 10.69 -6.27
C SER A 105 -2.98 10.86 -6.71
N ASP A 106 -2.03 10.48 -5.85
CA ASP A 106 -0.64 10.29 -6.26
C ASP A 106 -0.54 9.08 -7.21
N LEU A 107 -0.35 9.35 -8.50
CA LEU A 107 -0.23 8.32 -9.54
C LEU A 107 0.91 7.32 -9.27
N THR A 108 2.03 7.77 -8.69
CA THR A 108 3.15 6.89 -8.32
C THR A 108 2.70 5.89 -7.27
N LYS A 109 2.07 6.40 -6.21
CA LYS A 109 1.58 5.57 -5.12
C LYS A 109 0.43 4.65 -5.54
N ALA A 110 -0.49 5.11 -6.38
CA ALA A 110 -1.54 4.27 -6.96
C ALA A 110 -0.96 3.12 -7.82
N THR A 111 0.09 3.42 -8.61
CA THR A 111 0.78 2.41 -9.42
C THR A 111 1.57 1.42 -8.54
N ASP A 112 2.21 1.90 -7.47
CA ASP A 112 2.89 1.05 -6.49
C ASP A 112 1.90 0.14 -5.72
N ASN A 113 0.74 0.67 -5.31
CA ASN A 113 -0.34 -0.11 -4.70
C ASN A 113 -0.85 -1.21 -5.63
N ALA A 114 -0.95 -0.93 -6.93
CA ALA A 114 -1.35 -1.92 -7.93
C ALA A 114 -0.27 -3.00 -8.13
N ALA A 115 1.01 -2.63 -8.08
CA ALA A 115 2.12 -3.60 -8.11
C ALA A 115 2.11 -4.50 -6.86
N GLU A 116 1.90 -3.93 -5.66
CA GLU A 116 1.77 -4.69 -4.40
C GLU A 116 0.57 -5.65 -4.46
N LEU A 117 -0.59 -5.18 -4.96
CA LEU A 117 -1.77 -6.02 -5.17
C LEU A 117 -1.50 -7.16 -6.16
N THR A 118 -0.83 -6.86 -7.28
CA THR A 118 -0.47 -7.86 -8.29
C THR A 118 0.37 -8.99 -7.67
N ALA A 119 1.38 -8.65 -6.86
CA ALA A 119 2.22 -9.62 -6.18
C ALA A 119 1.44 -10.52 -5.19
N ARG A 120 0.47 -9.96 -4.47
CA ARG A 120 -0.43 -10.74 -3.58
C ARG A 120 -1.28 -11.73 -4.38
N LEU A 121 -1.93 -11.27 -5.45
CA LEU A 121 -2.74 -12.12 -6.31
C LEU A 121 -1.92 -13.21 -7.00
N MET A 122 -0.67 -12.93 -7.35
CA MET A 122 0.28 -13.96 -7.81
C MET A 122 0.51 -15.05 -6.76
N LYS A 123 0.54 -14.69 -5.48
CA LYS A 123 0.70 -15.65 -4.36
C LYS A 123 -0.53 -16.46 -4.12
N ASP A 124 -1.67 -15.80 -4.01
CA ASP A 124 -2.94 -16.46 -3.69
C ASP A 124 -3.35 -17.46 -4.77
N TRP A 125 -3.02 -17.18 -6.03
CA TRP A 125 -3.43 -17.99 -7.19
C TRP A 125 -2.30 -18.75 -7.89
N GLY A 126 -1.06 -18.68 -7.38
CA GLY A 126 0.10 -19.35 -8.00
C GLY A 126 0.40 -18.86 -9.43
N ILE A 127 0.16 -17.57 -9.72
CA ILE A 127 0.37 -16.97 -11.03
C ILE A 127 1.82 -16.51 -11.17
N GLY A 128 2.53 -17.00 -12.18
CA GLY A 128 3.91 -16.61 -12.47
C GLY A 128 4.03 -15.21 -13.08
N LEU A 129 5.20 -14.58 -12.93
CA LEU A 129 5.48 -13.21 -13.41
C LEU A 129 5.23 -13.05 -14.92
N SER A 130 5.50 -14.08 -15.72
CA SER A 130 5.26 -14.07 -17.18
C SER A 130 3.78 -13.94 -17.57
N ASN A 131 2.86 -14.19 -16.64
CA ASN A 131 1.41 -14.11 -16.85
C ASN A 131 0.81 -12.78 -16.39
N ILE A 132 1.63 -11.80 -16.01
CA ILE A 132 1.18 -10.43 -15.82
C ILE A 132 1.18 -9.74 -17.17
N LYS A 133 0.00 -9.30 -17.61
CA LYS A 133 -0.23 -8.75 -18.95
C LYS A 133 -0.75 -7.32 -18.85
N GLN A 134 -0.40 -6.53 -19.85
CA GLN A 134 -1.10 -5.27 -20.13
C GLN A 134 -2.40 -5.59 -20.86
N HIS A 135 -3.44 -4.75 -20.77
CA HIS A 135 -4.61 -4.87 -21.63
C HIS A 135 -4.21 -4.95 -23.13
N ASN A 136 -3.20 -4.17 -23.53
CA ASN A 136 -2.63 -4.20 -24.88
C ASN A 136 -2.32 -5.61 -25.42
N TYR A 137 -1.91 -6.55 -24.56
CA TYR A 137 -1.62 -7.93 -24.96
C TYR A 137 -2.85 -8.65 -25.54
N TRP A 138 -4.04 -8.35 -25.03
CA TRP A 138 -5.27 -9.05 -25.39
C TRP A 138 -5.95 -8.47 -26.63
N SER A 139 -6.01 -7.14 -26.74
CA SER A 139 -6.79 -6.44 -27.76
C SER A 139 -6.00 -5.45 -28.62
N GLY A 140 -4.74 -5.20 -28.29
CA GLY A 140 -3.95 -4.14 -28.92
C GLY A 140 -4.28 -2.71 -28.43
N LYS A 141 -5.25 -2.53 -27.52
CA LYS A 141 -5.56 -1.22 -26.93
C LYS A 141 -4.32 -0.62 -26.26
N ASP A 142 -4.08 0.67 -26.41
CA ASP A 142 -2.99 1.37 -25.69
C ASP A 142 -3.35 1.53 -24.20
N CYS A 143 -3.24 0.44 -23.45
CA CYS A 143 -3.63 0.35 -22.04
C CYS A 143 -2.76 -0.70 -21.33
N PRO A 144 -2.19 -0.42 -20.14
CA PRO A 144 -2.33 0.79 -19.30
C PRO A 144 -1.58 2.01 -19.87
N ARG A 145 -2.32 3.06 -20.25
CA ARG A 145 -1.80 4.18 -21.06
C ARG A 145 -0.71 4.98 -20.37
N LYS A 146 -0.80 5.18 -19.05
CA LYS A 146 0.19 5.95 -18.29
C LYS A 146 1.50 5.18 -18.22
N ILE A 147 1.45 3.90 -17.84
CA ILE A 147 2.65 3.05 -17.71
C ILE A 147 3.32 2.84 -19.09
N ARG A 148 2.53 2.66 -20.16
CA ARG A 148 3.05 2.56 -21.54
C ARG A 148 3.72 3.86 -22.00
N ALA A 149 3.25 5.01 -21.53
CA ALA A 149 3.88 6.31 -21.73
C ALA A 149 5.03 6.60 -20.74
N GLY A 150 5.45 5.63 -19.92
CA GLY A 150 6.52 5.81 -18.92
C GLY A 150 6.12 6.65 -17.71
N LYS A 151 4.83 6.73 -17.39
CA LYS A 151 4.28 7.53 -16.28
C LYS A 151 3.53 6.63 -15.29
N PRO A 152 3.83 6.65 -14.00
CA PRO A 152 4.94 7.36 -13.35
C PRO A 152 6.31 6.78 -13.74
N TYR A 153 6.32 5.55 -14.27
CA TYR A 153 7.48 4.83 -14.75
C TYR A 153 7.06 3.78 -15.81
N SER A 154 8.03 3.16 -16.47
CA SER A 154 7.79 2.17 -17.53
C SER A 154 7.21 0.85 -17.02
N TRP A 155 6.72 0.03 -17.95
CA TRP A 155 6.26 -1.33 -17.66
C TRP A 155 7.34 -2.19 -16.99
N ASP A 156 8.60 -2.04 -17.39
CA ASP A 156 9.71 -2.81 -16.79
C ASP A 156 9.91 -2.46 -15.32
N ILE A 157 9.75 -1.18 -14.96
CA ILE A 157 9.82 -0.75 -13.55
C ILE A 157 8.59 -1.25 -12.77
N PHE A 158 7.40 -1.24 -13.38
CA PHE A 158 6.22 -1.86 -12.78
C PHE A 158 6.45 -3.34 -12.46
N MET A 159 6.96 -4.12 -13.44
CA MET A 159 7.24 -5.54 -13.28
C MET A 159 8.35 -5.80 -12.26
N ALA A 160 9.39 -4.97 -12.21
CA ALA A 160 10.43 -5.05 -11.19
C ALA A 160 9.88 -4.82 -9.77
N LYS A 161 8.96 -3.87 -9.60
CA LYS A 161 8.27 -3.64 -8.32
C LYS A 161 7.35 -4.80 -7.94
N VAL A 162 6.61 -5.38 -8.90
CA VAL A 162 5.81 -6.59 -8.67
C VAL A 162 6.69 -7.73 -8.16
N GLN A 163 7.85 -7.97 -8.80
CA GLN A 163 8.79 -8.99 -8.34
C GLN A 163 9.33 -8.68 -6.94
N ALA A 164 9.71 -7.44 -6.66
CA ALA A 164 10.21 -7.06 -5.34
C ALA A 164 9.16 -7.25 -4.24
N PHE A 165 7.90 -6.88 -4.48
CA PHE A 165 6.80 -7.16 -3.55
C PHE A 165 6.56 -8.66 -3.40
N ARG A 166 6.67 -9.44 -4.49
CA ARG A 166 6.52 -10.89 -4.45
C ARG A 166 7.59 -11.54 -3.58
N ASP A 167 8.85 -11.15 -3.76
CA ASP A 167 9.97 -11.64 -2.96
C ASP A 167 9.79 -11.28 -1.48
N ALA A 168 9.28 -10.08 -1.20
CA ALA A 168 8.98 -9.65 0.16
C ALA A 168 7.85 -10.47 0.83
N LEU A 169 6.89 -11.00 0.05
CA LEU A 169 5.83 -11.88 0.56
C LEU A 169 6.32 -13.31 0.86
N ASP A 170 7.34 -13.78 0.16
CA ASP A 170 7.92 -15.12 0.33
C ASP A 170 9.07 -15.13 1.33
N ARG A 171 9.62 -13.95 1.65
CA ARG A 171 10.44 -13.80 2.84
C ARG A 171 9.59 -14.26 4.03
N PRO A 172 10.06 -15.21 4.86
CA PRO A 172 9.41 -15.43 6.14
C PRO A 172 9.29 -14.05 6.81
N GLU A 173 8.23 -13.84 7.59
CA GLU A 173 8.29 -12.82 8.62
C GLU A 173 9.49 -13.17 9.49
N VAL A 174 10.65 -12.68 9.10
CA VAL A 174 11.63 -12.22 10.05
C VAL A 174 10.88 -11.05 10.64
N SER A 175 10.07 -11.32 11.68
CA SER A 175 9.99 -10.34 12.77
C SER A 175 11.43 -9.92 12.92
N GLU A 176 11.78 -8.67 12.60
CA GLU A 176 13.04 -8.16 13.08
C GLU A 176 13.04 -8.56 14.54
N SER A 177 13.96 -9.45 14.92
CA SER A 177 14.09 -9.86 16.29
C SER A 177 14.50 -8.59 17.01
N THR A 178 13.51 -7.88 17.54
CA THR A 178 13.64 -6.83 18.55
C THR A 178 14.02 -7.43 19.89
N GLU A 179 14.36 -8.73 19.92
CA GLU A 179 15.05 -9.39 21.01
C GLU A 179 16.44 -8.75 21.16
N GLY A 180 16.46 -7.64 21.91
CA GLY A 180 17.66 -6.90 22.31
C GLY A 180 17.74 -5.46 21.84
N ARG A 181 17.01 -5.03 20.78
CA ARG A 181 17.11 -3.66 20.26
C ARG A 181 16.06 -2.75 20.89
N LEU A 182 16.51 -1.76 21.66
CA LEU A 182 15.63 -0.76 22.30
C LEU A 182 15.73 0.57 21.58
N TRP A 183 14.62 1.27 21.43
CA TRP A 183 14.55 2.64 20.97
C TRP A 183 14.50 3.55 22.19
N THR A 184 15.58 4.28 22.43
CA THR A 184 15.70 5.21 23.55
C THR A 184 15.24 6.60 23.16
N VAL A 185 14.56 7.28 24.08
CA VAL A 185 14.12 8.67 23.91
C VAL A 185 15.01 9.57 24.76
N GLN A 186 15.88 10.34 24.13
CA GLN A 186 16.84 11.24 24.79
C GLN A 186 16.41 12.69 24.59
N THR A 187 16.38 13.49 25.65
CA THR A 187 15.99 14.91 25.58
C THR A 187 17.17 15.88 25.63
N ALA A 188 18.28 15.49 26.28
CA ALA A 188 19.46 16.36 26.37
C ALA A 188 20.76 15.55 26.53
N ALA A 189 21.88 16.21 26.26
CA ALA A 189 23.23 15.71 26.55
C ALA A 189 24.11 16.86 27.06
N PHE A 190 24.81 16.65 28.17
CA PHE A 190 25.64 17.65 28.81
C PHE A 190 27.07 17.14 29.02
N SER A 191 28.06 18.02 28.90
CA SER A 191 29.46 17.70 29.21
C SER A 191 29.75 17.65 30.72
N LYS A 192 28.87 18.22 31.56
CA LYS A 192 28.97 18.24 33.02
C LYS A 192 27.78 17.54 33.67
N LYS A 193 28.05 16.63 34.61
CA LYS A 193 27.02 15.87 35.34
C LYS A 193 26.00 16.78 36.04
N ALA A 194 26.47 17.83 36.70
CA ALA A 194 25.62 18.77 37.44
C ALA A 194 24.53 19.41 36.56
N ASN A 195 24.82 19.67 35.28
CA ASN A 195 23.83 20.24 34.36
C ASN A 195 22.78 19.20 33.95
N ALA A 196 23.20 17.94 33.77
CA ALA A 196 22.29 16.84 33.48
C ALA A 196 21.37 16.53 34.68
N ASP A 197 21.93 16.54 35.89
CA ASP A 197 21.17 16.33 37.13
C ASP A 197 20.16 17.47 37.37
N ALA A 198 20.56 18.73 37.14
CA ALA A 198 19.66 19.88 37.21
C ALA A 198 18.52 19.79 36.17
N TYR A 199 18.84 19.40 34.93
CA TYR A 199 17.81 19.22 33.89
C TYR A 199 16.88 18.05 34.20
N HIS A 200 17.39 16.96 34.76
CA HIS A 200 16.58 15.83 35.26
C HIS A 200 15.58 16.29 36.33
N GLN A 201 15.99 17.09 37.32
CA GLN A 201 15.09 17.66 38.32
C GLN A 201 14.00 18.55 37.71
N VAL A 202 14.33 19.32 36.66
CA VAL A 202 13.32 20.09 35.91
C VAL A 202 12.28 19.17 35.26
N LEU A 203 12.71 18.05 34.67
CA LEU A 203 11.79 17.08 34.08
C LEU A 203 10.91 16.40 35.13
N GLU A 204 11.47 16.06 36.30
CA GLU A 204 10.70 15.51 37.42
C GLU A 204 9.63 16.49 37.91
N SER A 205 9.95 17.79 38.03
CA SER A 205 8.98 18.82 38.40
C SER A 205 7.84 18.97 37.39
N LYS A 206 8.09 18.63 36.12
CA LYS A 206 7.08 18.59 35.06
C LYS A 206 6.29 17.27 35.06
N GLY A 207 6.64 16.30 35.89
CA GLY A 207 6.06 14.95 35.89
C GLY A 207 6.53 14.10 34.69
N ILE A 208 7.76 14.30 34.23
CA ILE A 208 8.38 13.53 33.15
C ILE A 208 9.45 12.62 33.77
N PRO A 209 9.21 11.30 33.86
CA PRO A 209 10.23 10.37 34.32
C PRO A 209 11.45 10.43 33.40
N SER A 210 12.63 10.57 34.00
CA SER A 210 13.90 10.58 33.27
C SER A 210 15.03 10.03 34.14
N PHE A 211 16.15 9.69 33.52
CA PHE A 211 17.38 9.35 34.23
C PHE A 211 18.61 9.82 33.46
N VAL A 212 19.71 10.07 34.18
CA VAL A 212 20.99 10.51 33.62
C VAL A 212 21.91 9.31 33.41
N LYS A 213 22.43 9.15 32.18
CA LYS A 213 23.40 8.11 31.82
C LYS A 213 24.67 8.75 31.23
N TYR A 214 25.83 8.26 31.60
CA TYR A 214 27.09 8.64 30.95
C TYR A 214 27.41 7.71 29.77
N GLU A 215 27.61 8.26 28.57
CA GLU A 215 27.91 7.50 27.35
C GLU A 215 28.65 8.40 26.35
N GLU A 216 29.74 7.88 25.74
CA GLU A 216 30.53 8.58 24.70
C GLU A 216 31.04 9.98 25.12
N GLY A 217 31.35 10.18 26.41
CA GLY A 217 31.82 11.47 26.91
C GLY A 217 30.72 12.46 27.32
N TRP A 218 29.45 12.04 27.27
CA TRP A 218 28.30 12.90 27.56
C TRP A 218 27.41 12.32 28.66
N TYR A 219 26.87 13.20 29.50
CA TYR A 219 25.77 12.91 30.42
C TYR A 219 24.44 13.12 29.69
N ARG A 220 23.87 12.03 29.19
CA ARG A 220 22.64 11.98 28.40
C ARG A 220 21.43 11.83 29.34
N VAL A 221 20.38 12.61 29.10
CA VAL A 221 19.12 12.56 29.86
C VAL A 221 18.09 11.81 29.02
N GLN A 222 17.72 10.61 29.47
CA GLN A 222 16.82 9.69 28.78
C GLN A 222 15.47 9.62 29.49
N CYS A 223 14.37 9.70 28.74
CA CYS A 223 12.99 9.70 29.26
C CYS A 223 12.24 8.38 29.01
N GLY A 224 12.79 7.46 28.22
CA GLY A 224 12.15 6.17 27.93
C GLY A 224 13.00 5.23 27.08
N ALA A 225 12.64 3.95 27.07
CA ALA A 225 13.18 2.93 26.19
C ALA A 225 12.04 2.00 25.74
N PHE A 226 11.91 1.77 24.44
CA PHE A 226 10.78 1.07 23.85
C PHE A 226 11.27 -0.03 22.91
N SER A 227 10.61 -1.19 22.91
CA SER A 227 10.92 -2.26 21.95
C SER A 227 10.49 -1.94 20.51
N GLN A 228 9.60 -0.96 20.34
CA GLN A 228 9.10 -0.53 19.03
C GLN A 228 9.44 0.95 18.79
N LYS A 229 9.93 1.26 17.58
CA LYS A 229 10.33 2.62 17.18
C LYS A 229 9.16 3.59 17.26
N GLU A 230 8.00 3.17 16.76
CA GLU A 230 6.78 3.97 16.73
C GLU A 230 6.36 4.42 18.14
N ASN A 231 6.45 3.53 19.14
CA ASN A 231 6.17 3.89 20.54
C ASN A 231 7.14 4.95 21.09
N ALA A 232 8.43 4.87 20.71
CA ALA A 232 9.42 5.88 21.08
C ALA A 232 9.15 7.24 20.40
N GLU A 233 8.76 7.23 19.12
CA GLU A 233 8.39 8.43 18.34
C GLU A 233 7.12 9.09 18.88
N ASN A 234 6.11 8.29 19.22
CA ASN A 234 4.89 8.75 19.88
C ASN A 234 5.21 9.39 21.23
N TYR A 235 6.04 8.74 22.06
CA TYR A 235 6.43 9.32 23.34
C TYR A 235 7.22 10.61 23.18
N ALA A 236 8.17 10.69 22.24
CA ALA A 236 8.89 11.93 21.93
C ALA A 236 7.93 13.07 21.52
N SER A 237 6.88 12.76 20.76
CA SER A 237 5.84 13.73 20.41
C SER A 237 5.06 14.23 21.63
N THR A 238 4.76 13.36 22.61
CA THR A 238 4.12 13.78 23.86
C THR A 238 5.02 14.70 24.70
N LEU A 239 6.34 14.51 24.67
CA LEU A 239 7.30 15.39 25.33
C LEU A 239 7.34 16.76 24.65
N ALA A 240 7.30 16.80 23.31
CA ALA A 240 7.28 18.04 22.55
C ALA A 240 6.05 18.91 22.90
N VAL A 241 4.87 18.31 23.05
CA VAL A 241 3.65 19.00 23.52
C VAL A 241 3.84 19.60 24.92
N ARG A 242 4.69 18.99 25.76
CA ARG A 242 5.04 19.47 27.10
C ARG A 242 6.24 20.45 27.10
N GLY A 243 6.63 20.92 25.92
CA GLY A 243 7.75 21.83 25.71
C GLY A 243 9.11 21.20 26.02
N VAL A 244 9.28 19.91 25.73
CA VAL A 244 10.52 19.16 25.92
C VAL A 244 10.88 18.48 24.60
N GLU A 245 11.93 18.97 23.95
CA GLU A 245 12.45 18.33 22.73
C GLU A 245 13.12 17.00 23.07
N ALA A 246 12.92 16.00 22.20
CA ALA A 246 13.48 14.67 22.36
C ALA A 246 13.82 14.01 21.02
N PHE A 247 14.82 13.14 21.06
CA PHE A 247 15.36 12.41 19.93
C PHE A 247 15.26 10.91 20.18
N VAL A 248 14.85 10.17 19.14
CA VAL A 248 14.75 8.70 19.18
C VAL A 248 16.03 8.09 18.61
N LYS A 249 16.74 7.30 19.43
CA LYS A 249 17.98 6.61 19.04
C LYS A 249 17.83 5.10 19.25
N ALA A 250 18.23 4.32 18.25
CA ALA A 250 18.34 2.87 18.38
C ALA A 250 19.52 2.48 19.30
N LYS A 251 19.29 1.53 20.19
CA LYS A 251 20.26 0.96 21.13
C LYS A 251 20.42 -0.53 20.86
#